data_AF-A0A318JRE2-F1
#
_entry.id   AF-A0A318JRE2-F1
#
_cell.length_a   1.000
_cell.length_b   1.000
_cell.length_c   1.000
_cell.angle_alpha   90.00
_cell.angle_beta   90.00
_cell.angle_gamma   90.00
#
_symmetry.space_group_name_H-M   'P 1'
#
loop_
_entity.id
_entity.type
_entity.pdbx_description
1 polymer ?
#
loop_
_entity_poly.entity_id
_entity_poly.type
_entity_poly.pdbx_seq_one_letter_code
_entity_poly.pdbx_strand_id
1 'polypeptide(L)'
;MAQTTTFTMRISQKDHDLLTGLAAILNMTTAELARTIMSEGIRERLDPDAIDRRIEAERQRQKQAADEIRKRAAAHAAADSGQDCGND
;
A
#
# COMPACT_ATOMS: atom_id res chain seq x y z
N MET A 1 9.33 35.50 -2.89
CA MET A 1 7.86 35.57 -3.01
C MET A 1 7.36 34.21 -3.45
N ALA A 2 6.41 33.59 -2.74
CA ALA A 2 5.87 32.30 -3.15
C ALA A 2 4.95 32.50 -4.37
N GLN A 3 5.24 31.84 -5.49
CA GLN A 3 4.38 31.89 -6.67
C GLN A 3 3.20 30.95 -6.45
N THR A 4 1.98 31.42 -6.71
CA THR A 4 0.75 30.61 -6.65
C THR A 4 0.36 30.22 -8.06
N THR A 5 0.06 28.94 -8.28
CA THR A 5 -0.33 28.40 -9.59
C THR A 5 -1.56 27.52 -9.43
N THR A 6 -2.52 27.65 -10.34
CA THR A 6 -3.72 26.81 -10.37
C THR A 6 -3.41 25.48 -11.03
N PHE A 7 -3.82 24.40 -10.38
CA PHE A 7 -3.78 23.04 -10.91
C PHE A 7 -5.20 22.46 -10.89
N THR A 8 -5.59 21.80 -11.98
CA THR A 8 -6.91 21.18 -12.13
C THR A 8 -6.73 19.69 -12.40
N MET A 9 -7.47 18.85 -11.69
CA MET A 9 -7.50 17.40 -11.93
C MET A 9 -8.93 16.91 -12.12
N ARG A 10 -9.10 15.90 -12.97
CA ARG A 10 -10.34 15.14 -13.06
C ARG A 10 -10.26 13.95 -12.11
N ILE A 11 -11.30 13.75 -11.32
CA ILE A 11 -11.45 12.62 -10.40
C ILE A 11 -12.75 11.90 -10.65
N SER A 12 -12.87 10.67 -10.17
CA SER A 12 -14.13 9.95 -10.23
C SER A 12 -15.17 10.60 -9.31
N GLN A 13 -16.46 10.39 -9.59
CA GLN A 13 -17.53 10.86 -8.71
C GLN A 13 -17.40 10.28 -7.29
N LYS A 14 -17.02 9.01 -7.19
CA LYS A 14 -16.81 8.32 -5.90
C LYS A 14 -15.74 9.01 -5.06
N ASP A 15 -14.62 9.40 -5.68
CA ASP A 15 -13.53 10.07 -4.96
C ASP A 15 -13.94 11.49 -4.54
N HIS A 16 -14.69 12.19 -5.40
CA HIS A 16 -15.25 13.50 -5.07
C HIS A 16 -16.18 13.44 -3.86
N ASP A 17 -17.06 12.45 -3.79
CA ASP A 17 -18.01 12.26 -2.69
C ASP A 17 -17.27 11.95 -1.37
N LEU A 18 -16.24 11.10 -1.44
CA LEU A 18 -15.37 10.80 -0.30
C LEU A 18 -14.65 12.04 0.22
N LEU A 19 -14.02 12.81 -0.67
CA LEU A 19 -13.30 14.04 -0.30
C LEU A 19 -14.26 15.06 0.31
N THR A 20 -15.45 15.21 -0.24
CA THR A 20 -16.46 16.14 0.29
C THR A 20 -16.96 15.70 1.66
N GLY A 21 -17.22 14.41 1.87
CA GLY A 21 -17.62 13.88 3.18
C GLY A 21 -16.54 14.07 4.25
N LEU A 22 -15.29 13.78 3.92
CA LEU A 22 -14.15 14.00 4.82
C LEU A 22 -13.94 15.49 5.13
N ALA A 23 -14.06 16.36 4.13
CA ALA A 23 -13.91 17.80 4.31
C ALA A 23 -14.97 18.36 5.27
N ALA A 24 -16.22 17.88 5.15
CA ALA A 24 -17.30 18.25 6.06
C ALA A 24 -17.01 17.82 7.51
N ILE A 25 -16.52 16.60 7.74
CA ILE A 25 -16.15 16.11 9.08
C ILE A 25 -15.06 16.99 9.71
N LEU A 26 -14.10 17.44 8.89
CA LEU A 26 -12.95 18.23 9.34
C LEU A 26 -13.23 19.74 9.37
N ASN A 27 -14.45 20.19 9.03
CA ASN A 27 -14.81 21.61 8.85
C ASN A 27 -13.87 22.35 7.89
N MET A 28 -13.49 21.70 6.79
CA MET A 28 -12.63 22.25 5.74
C MET A 28 -13.38 22.30 4.41
N THR A 29 -12.91 23.11 3.46
CA THR A 29 -13.34 22.98 2.08
C THR A 29 -12.67 21.78 1.41
N THR A 30 -13.33 21.20 0.40
CA THR A 30 -12.76 20.09 -0.39
C THR A 30 -11.39 20.46 -1.00
N ALA A 31 -11.22 21.72 -1.42
CA ALA A 31 -9.96 22.20 -1.99
C ALA A 31 -8.83 22.29 -0.95
N GLU A 32 -9.12 22.77 0.26
CA GLU A 32 -8.14 22.81 1.35
C GLU A 32 -7.73 21.40 1.78
N LEU A 33 -8.70 20.49 1.94
CA LEU A 33 -8.40 19.10 2.26
C LEU A 33 -7.52 18.46 1.18
N ALA A 34 -7.88 18.62 -0.10
CA ALA A 34 -7.09 18.08 -1.21
C ALA A 34 -5.66 18.65 -1.20
N ARG A 35 -5.50 19.95 -0.95
CA ARG A 35 -4.18 20.59 -0.83
C ARG A 35 -3.36 20.00 0.33
N THR A 36 -3.98 19.78 1.48
CA THR A 36 -3.32 19.18 2.66
C THR A 36 -2.85 17.77 2.35
N ILE A 37 -3.74 16.91 1.85
CA ILE A 37 -3.41 15.52 1.47
C ILE A 37 -2.27 15.48 0.44
N MET A 38 -2.33 16.33 -0.58
CA MET A 38 -1.26 16.41 -1.58
C MET A 38 0.07 16.86 -0.96
N SER A 39 0.06 17.89 -0.11
CA SER A 39 1.27 18.38 0.55
C SER A 39 1.88 17.35 1.48
N GLU A 40 1.06 16.65 2.27
CA GLU A 40 1.51 15.60 3.18
C GLU A 40 2.02 14.39 2.42
N GLY A 41 1.29 13.96 1.39
CA GLY A 41 1.72 12.86 0.53
C GLY A 41 3.03 13.15 -0.18
N ILE A 42 3.25 14.38 -0.67
CA ILE A 42 4.54 14.77 -1.27
C ILE A 42 5.65 14.72 -0.22
N ARG A 43 5.41 15.26 0.99
CA ARG A 43 6.42 15.23 2.06
C ARG A 43 6.77 13.81 2.47
N GLU A 44 5.78 12.96 2.71
CA GLU A 44 6.00 11.56 3.09
C GLU A 44 6.73 10.78 1.97
N ARG A 45 6.43 11.06 0.70
CA ARG A 45 7.10 10.43 -0.44
C ARG A 45 8.55 10.87 -0.62
N LEU A 46 8.92 12.03 -0.09
CA LEU A 46 10.26 12.59 -0.15
C LEU A 46 11.02 12.47 1.18
N ASP A 47 10.36 11.97 2.24
CA ASP A 47 10.97 11.72 3.54
C ASP A 47 11.79 10.41 3.49
N PRO A 48 13.13 10.48 3.61
CA PRO A 48 13.99 9.31 3.56
C PRO A 48 13.62 8.27 4.63
N ASP A 49 13.21 8.69 5.83
CA ASP A 49 12.85 7.77 6.90
C ASP A 49 11.54 7.05 6.60
N ALA A 50 10.59 7.74 5.95
CA ALA A 50 9.34 7.13 5.51
C ALA A 50 9.56 6.14 4.35
N ILE A 51 10.51 6.43 3.47
CA ILE A 51 10.93 5.52 2.39
C ILE A 51 11.53 4.24 2.99
N ASP A 52 12.45 4.36 3.93
CA ASP A 52 13.10 3.20 4.57
C ASP A 52 12.08 2.32 5.30
N ARG A 53 11.15 2.92 6.05
CA ARG A 53 10.04 2.18 6.70
C ARG A 53 9.20 1.41 5.69
N ARG A 54 8.88 2.02 4.54
CA ARG A 54 8.09 1.37 3.48
C ARG A 54 8.86 0.25 2.78
N ILE A 55 10.15 0.45 2.52
CA ILE A 55 11.03 -0.60 1.96
C ILE A 55 11.09 -1.78 2.91
N GLU A 56 11.31 -1.54 4.19
CA GLU A 56 11.42 -2.63 5.17
C GLU A 56 10.09 -3.37 5.35
N ALA A 57 8.96 -2.66 5.41
CA ALA A 57 7.64 -3.28 5.43
C ALA A 57 7.40 -4.18 4.21
N GLU A 58 7.80 -3.73 3.01
CA GLU A 58 7.69 -4.52 1.79
C GLU A 58 8.61 -5.75 1.82
N ARG A 59 9.84 -5.59 2.30
CA ARG A 59 10.82 -6.67 2.47
C ARG A 59 10.28 -7.78 3.38
N GLN A 60 9.65 -7.40 4.49
CA GLN A 60 9.03 -8.35 5.41
C GLN A 60 7.87 -9.10 4.77
N ARG A 61 7.00 -8.41 4.01
CA ARG A 61 5.92 -9.06 3.25
C ARG A 61 6.47 -10.09 2.25
N GLN A 62 7.51 -9.74 1.51
CA GLN A 62 8.14 -10.65 0.55
C GLN A 62 8.79 -11.85 1.22
N LYS A 63 9.48 -11.65 2.35
CA LYS A 63 10.08 -12.74 3.12
C LYS A 63 9.03 -13.72 3.64
N GLN A 64 7.92 -13.22 4.18
CA GLN A 64 6.80 -14.04 4.63
C GLN A 64 6.20 -14.86 3.49
N ALA A 65 5.94 -14.23 2.33
CA ALA A 65 5.45 -14.94 1.16
C ALA A 65 6.41 -16.04 0.69
N ALA A 66 7.72 -15.76 0.67
CA ALA A 66 8.73 -16.76 0.32
C ALA A 66 8.79 -17.93 1.33
N ASP A 67 8.65 -17.65 2.62
CA ASP A 67 8.58 -18.67 3.66
C ASP A 67 7.35 -19.57 3.51
N GLU A 68 6.20 -18.99 3.17
CA GLU A 68 4.98 -19.77 2.88
C GLU A 68 5.15 -20.68 1.66
N ILE A 69 5.74 -20.17 0.58
CA ILE A 69 6.02 -20.98 -0.62
C ILE A 69 6.95 -22.14 -0.27
N ARG A 70 8.03 -21.88 0.48
CA ARG A 70 8.96 -22.93 0.94
C ARG A 70 8.28 -23.98 1.82
N LYS A 71 7.41 -23.57 2.74
CA LYS A 71 6.63 -24.50 3.59
C LYS A 71 5.69 -25.37 2.75
N ARG A 72 4.98 -24.79 1.77
CA ARG A 72 4.10 -25.54 0.87
C ARG A 72 4.87 -26.54 0.01
N ALA A 73 6.04 -26.14 -0.51
CA ALA A 73 6.90 -27.03 -1.28
C ALA A 73 7.43 -28.21 -0.43
N ALA A 74 7.86 -27.95 0.81
CA ALA A 74 8.31 -28.99 1.73
C ALA A 74 7.18 -29.96 2.12
N ALA A 75 5.97 -29.46 2.34
CA ALA A 75 4.80 -30.29 2.61
C ALA A 75 4.44 -31.20 1.42
N HIS A 76 4.56 -30.69 0.19
CA HIS A 76 4.33 -31.49 -1.02
C HIS A 76 5.40 -32.59 -1.20
N ALA A 77 6.68 -32.29 -0.94
CA ALA A 77 7.77 -33.27 -1.03
C ALA A 77 7.66 -34.39 0.02
N ALA A 78 7.16 -34.07 1.23
CA ALA A 78 6.90 -35.06 2.27
C ALA A 78 5.69 -35.96 1.97
N ALA A 79 4.72 -35.48 1.19
CA ALA A 79 3.57 -36.28 0.76
C ALA A 79 3.93 -37.25 -0.38
N ASP A 80 4.83 -36.87 -1.27
CA ASP A 80 5.27 -37.68 -2.43
C ASP A 80 6.22 -38.83 -2.01
N SER A 81 6.98 -38.65 -0.93
CA SER A 81 7.89 -39.67 -0.37
C SER A 81 7.19 -40.77 0.45
N GLY A 82 5.86 -40.70 0.61
CA GLY A 82 5.06 -41.72 1.30
C GLY A 82 4.40 -42.75 0.38
N GLN A 83 4.56 -42.65 -0.95
CA GLN A 83 3.80 -43.43 -1.94
C GLN A 83 4.63 -44.47 -2.71
N ASP A 84 5.65 -45.03 -2.07
CA ASP A 84 6.42 -46.17 -2.62
C ASP A 84 6.75 -47.22 -1.55
N CYS A 85 5.73 -47.74 -0.86
CA CYS A 85 5.83 -48.95 -0.05
C CYS A 85 4.51 -49.73 -0.13
N GLY A 86 4.42 -50.69 -1.05
CA GLY A 86 3.38 -51.72 -1.01
C GLY A 86 2.85 -52.16 -2.37
N ASN A 87 3.69 -52.82 -3.15
CA ASN A 87 3.21 -53.80 -4.12
C ASN A 87 3.87 -55.14 -3.79
N ASP A 88 3.11 -56.01 -3.12
CA ASP A 88 3.30 -57.46 -3.06
C ASP A 88 1.93 -58.13 -2.86
#